data_AF-A0A9E3S4F2-F1
#
_entry.id   AF-A0A9E3S4F2-F1
#
_cell.length_a   1.000
_cell.length_b   1.000
_cell.length_c   1.000
_cell.angle_alpha   90.00
_cell.angle_beta   90.00
_cell.angle_gamma   90.00
#
_symmetry.space_group_name_H-M   'P 1'
#
loop_
_entity.id
_entity.type
_entity.pdbx_description
1 polymer ?
#
loop_
_entity_poly.entity_id
_entity_poly.type
_entity_poly.pdbx_seq_one_letter_code
_entity_poly.pdbx_strand_id
1 'polypeptide(L)'
;MNLYDQPIEARINWLFSHAERHTESFSSPETWLARKRYLAEHPTAISVMKCMDGRINIPVATETPVGIIQPFRNLGGRFDLGWPHLGEVLSDYVLSVVRDGRRALMASTYHFSRGDPRRGCAGFDFDTEAARAHTFTIRRQLEQVFGASHQTVYPLVCGFETDEDALILHGQNGDVLDASTVTDIETLPNRLHALFPDMPAQIRNDLLPLLQGNIRHIAEVRGAARQLDMEHREWVLCLGRGFDWLHMHNQALIIGPYSPDLADPVRKAAGILQSNMASGRIPGDGFLLLASVPYAEIGVDRARAELKSRFLSGFAAEVITREFPRLAEKMHRRTAVLNWGSRNLEFLDGV
;
A
#
# COMPACT_ATOMS: atom_id res chain seq x y z
N MET A 1 10.74 13.15 -21.59
CA MET A 1 12.06 12.54 -21.32
C MET A 1 11.82 11.18 -20.69
N ASN A 2 12.39 10.11 -21.24
CA ASN A 2 12.22 8.77 -20.69
C ASN A 2 13.10 8.62 -19.45
N LEU A 3 12.50 8.55 -18.26
CA LEU A 3 13.21 8.40 -16.99
C LEU A 3 14.07 7.13 -16.98
N TYR A 4 13.59 6.06 -17.61
CA TYR A 4 14.26 4.75 -17.61
C TYR A 4 15.56 4.74 -18.42
N ASP A 5 15.79 5.71 -19.32
CA ASP A 5 17.02 5.79 -20.11
C ASP A 5 18.11 6.63 -19.41
N GLN A 6 17.80 7.19 -18.24
CA GLN A 6 18.74 8.02 -17.48
C GLN A 6 19.64 7.17 -16.57
N PRO A 7 20.90 7.61 -16.32
CA PRO A 7 21.76 6.97 -15.34
C PRO A 7 21.10 6.88 -13.96
N ILE A 8 21.42 5.84 -13.19
CA ILE A 8 20.84 5.56 -11.89
C ILE A 8 20.83 6.77 -10.93
N GLU A 9 21.91 7.55 -10.86
CA GLU A 9 21.95 8.76 -10.00
C GLU A 9 20.95 9.84 -10.43
N ALA A 10 20.73 10.02 -11.74
CA ALA A 10 19.72 10.96 -12.24
C ALA A 10 18.30 10.48 -11.92
N ARG A 11 18.05 9.16 -11.98
CA ARG A 11 16.76 8.57 -11.56
C ARG A 11 16.53 8.73 -10.06
N ILE A 12 17.55 8.51 -9.23
CA ILE A 12 17.50 8.70 -7.78
C ILE A 12 17.21 10.17 -7.44
N ASN A 13 17.93 11.11 -8.05
CA ASN A 13 17.71 12.54 -7.83
C ASN A 13 16.29 12.96 -8.24
N TRP A 14 15.81 12.50 -9.39
CA TRP A 14 14.43 12.75 -9.83
C TRP A 14 13.41 12.21 -8.82
N LEU A 15 13.65 11.01 -8.25
CA LEU A 15 12.79 10.39 -7.26
C LEU A 15 12.71 11.23 -5.98
N PHE A 16 13.84 11.78 -5.52
CA PHE A 16 13.87 12.61 -4.32
C PHE A 16 13.31 14.00 -4.56
N SER A 17 13.51 14.61 -5.73
CA SER A 17 12.77 15.82 -6.11
C SER A 17 11.26 15.58 -6.23
N HIS A 18 10.82 14.35 -6.51
CA HIS A 18 9.41 13.97 -6.43
C HIS A 18 8.92 13.89 -4.96
N ALA A 19 9.73 13.34 -4.05
CA ALA A 19 9.43 13.34 -2.60
C ALA A 19 9.32 14.76 -2.01
N GLU A 20 10.21 15.67 -2.42
CA GLU A 20 10.20 17.07 -1.99
C GLU A 20 8.93 17.79 -2.46
N ARG A 21 8.62 17.73 -3.77
CA ARG A 21 7.36 18.30 -4.32
C ARG A 21 6.12 17.71 -3.65
N HIS A 22 6.15 16.42 -3.34
CA HIS A 22 5.08 15.79 -2.59
C HIS A 22 4.94 16.39 -1.20
N THR A 23 6.04 16.59 -0.48
CA THR A 23 6.06 17.23 0.85
C THR A 23 5.49 18.65 0.78
N GLU A 24 5.92 19.46 -0.18
CA GLU A 24 5.43 20.83 -0.38
C GLU A 24 3.92 20.85 -0.63
N SER A 25 3.43 20.02 -1.57
CA SER A 25 2.01 19.92 -1.87
C SER A 25 1.20 19.36 -0.69
N PHE A 26 1.68 18.31 -0.04
CA PHE A 26 1.01 17.68 1.10
C PHE A 26 0.94 18.64 2.29
N SER A 27 2.01 19.39 2.55
CA SER A 27 2.10 20.30 3.69
C SER A 27 1.45 21.67 3.45
N SER A 28 1.05 21.98 2.21
CA SER A 28 0.44 23.29 1.90
C SER A 28 -0.82 23.56 2.74
N PRO A 29 -1.06 24.82 3.16
CA PRO A 29 -2.23 25.17 3.96
C PRO A 29 -3.55 24.71 3.35
N GLU A 30 -3.72 24.85 2.04
CA GLU A 30 -4.92 24.47 1.30
C GLU A 30 -5.14 22.96 1.34
N THR A 31 -4.13 22.17 1.01
CA THR A 31 -4.24 20.71 1.00
C THR A 31 -4.41 20.17 2.42
N TRP A 32 -3.73 20.76 3.40
CA TRP A 32 -3.89 20.40 4.80
C TRP A 32 -5.31 20.66 5.30
N LEU A 33 -5.87 21.85 5.05
CA LEU A 33 -7.25 22.19 5.42
C LEU A 33 -8.27 21.32 4.70
N ALA A 34 -8.06 21.04 3.41
CA ALA A 34 -8.93 20.15 2.65
C ALA A 34 -8.96 18.73 3.25
N ARG A 35 -7.81 18.17 3.64
CA ARG A 35 -7.76 16.87 4.33
C ARG A 35 -8.44 16.92 5.70
N LYS A 36 -8.25 17.98 6.48
CA LYS A 36 -8.92 18.14 7.78
C LYS A 36 -10.43 18.22 7.64
N ARG A 37 -10.91 18.96 6.65
CA ARG A 37 -12.33 19.02 6.30
C ARG A 37 -12.86 17.65 5.89
N TYR A 38 -12.17 16.95 4.99
CA TYR A 38 -12.55 15.60 4.57
C TYR A 38 -12.68 14.66 5.77
N LEU A 39 -11.70 14.66 6.69
CA LEU A 39 -11.73 13.80 7.87
C LEU A 39 -12.81 14.18 8.89
N ALA A 40 -13.30 15.42 8.87
CA ALA A 40 -14.42 15.86 9.69
C ALA A 40 -15.77 15.44 9.08
N GLU A 41 -15.90 15.51 7.75
CA GLU A 41 -17.07 15.04 6.99
C GLU A 41 -17.15 13.51 6.95
N HIS A 42 -16.00 12.84 6.91
CA HIS A 42 -15.84 11.38 6.85
C HIS A 42 -14.98 10.87 8.01
N PRO A 43 -15.55 10.76 9.23
CA PRO A 43 -14.80 10.44 10.44
C PRO A 43 -14.35 8.99 10.55
N THR A 44 -14.73 8.08 9.66
CA THR A 44 -14.19 6.71 9.68
C THR A 44 -12.71 6.71 9.31
N ALA A 45 -11.85 6.12 10.15
CA ALA A 45 -10.46 5.90 9.84
C ALA A 45 -10.36 4.68 8.91
N ILE A 46 -9.71 4.85 7.75
CA ILE A 46 -9.62 3.81 6.74
C ILE A 46 -8.19 3.29 6.68
N SER A 47 -8.03 1.97 6.86
CA SER A 47 -6.77 1.30 6.62
C SER A 47 -6.89 0.18 5.60
N VAL A 48 -5.80 -0.07 4.89
CA VAL A 48 -5.76 -1.11 3.85
C VAL A 48 -4.52 -1.95 4.03
N MET A 49 -4.73 -3.24 4.23
CA MET A 49 -3.73 -4.30 4.23
C MET A 49 -3.63 -4.89 2.82
N LYS A 50 -2.53 -4.61 2.12
CA LYS A 50 -2.38 -4.91 0.68
C LYS A 50 -1.02 -5.48 0.28
N CYS A 51 -0.92 -5.94 -0.96
CA CYS A 51 0.34 -6.41 -1.55
C CYS A 51 1.36 -5.27 -1.69
N MET A 52 2.64 -5.65 -1.78
CA MET A 52 3.72 -4.75 -2.18
C MET A 52 3.66 -4.36 -3.67
N ASP A 53 2.86 -5.06 -4.47
CA ASP A 53 2.65 -4.80 -5.90
C ASP A 53 2.27 -3.33 -6.15
N GLY A 54 3.02 -2.67 -7.03
CA GLY A 54 2.87 -1.25 -7.34
C GLY A 54 1.53 -0.89 -7.99
N ARG A 55 0.83 -1.88 -8.59
CA ARG A 55 -0.47 -1.70 -9.25
C ARG A 55 -1.62 -1.49 -8.26
N ILE A 56 -1.49 -1.96 -7.01
CA ILE A 56 -2.55 -1.85 -6.01
C ILE A 56 -2.51 -0.47 -5.34
N ASN A 57 -2.88 0.55 -6.11
CA ASN A 57 -2.86 1.94 -5.68
C ASN A 57 -4.26 2.44 -5.31
N ILE A 58 -4.80 1.94 -4.21
CA ILE A 58 -6.18 2.23 -3.79
C ILE A 58 -6.52 3.72 -3.76
N PRO A 59 -5.72 4.64 -3.17
CA PRO A 59 -6.07 6.06 -3.19
C PRO A 59 -6.25 6.62 -4.61
N VAL A 60 -5.44 6.19 -5.58
CA VAL A 60 -5.62 6.57 -6.99
C VAL A 60 -6.87 5.92 -7.55
N ALA A 61 -7.01 4.60 -7.36
CA ALA A 61 -8.14 3.83 -7.87
C ALA A 61 -9.50 4.28 -7.28
N THR A 62 -9.53 4.94 -6.13
CA THR A 62 -10.74 5.46 -5.48
C THR A 62 -10.83 6.99 -5.53
N GLU A 63 -9.96 7.65 -6.29
CA GLU A 63 -9.83 9.12 -6.36
C GLU A 63 -9.79 9.79 -4.98
N THR A 64 -9.22 9.10 -4.00
CA THR A 64 -9.21 9.52 -2.60
C THR A 64 -7.96 10.36 -2.33
N PRO A 65 -8.10 11.53 -1.68
CA PRO A 65 -6.95 12.37 -1.37
C PRO A 65 -5.85 11.63 -0.61
N VAL A 66 -4.59 11.94 -0.92
CA VAL A 66 -3.45 11.32 -0.24
C VAL A 66 -3.49 11.65 1.26
N GLY A 67 -3.15 10.66 2.09
CA GLY A 67 -3.13 10.79 3.55
C GLY A 67 -4.46 10.48 4.24
N ILE A 68 -5.52 10.16 3.49
CA ILE A 68 -6.80 9.68 4.05
C ILE A 68 -6.75 8.18 4.37
N ILE A 69 -6.22 7.37 3.46
CA ILE A 69 -6.11 5.92 3.61
C ILE A 69 -4.76 5.57 4.22
N GLN A 70 -4.75 4.80 5.31
CA GLN A 70 -3.56 4.25 5.93
C GLN A 70 -3.15 2.91 5.27
N PRO A 71 -2.04 2.84 4.51
CA PRO A 71 -1.61 1.57 3.92
C PRO A 71 -0.75 0.74 4.89
N PHE A 72 -0.94 -0.57 4.80
CA PHE A 72 -0.04 -1.62 5.29
C PHE A 72 0.31 -2.50 4.10
N ARG A 73 1.61 -2.64 3.78
CA ARG A 73 2.07 -3.39 2.61
C ARG A 73 2.92 -4.58 3.04
N ASN A 74 2.59 -5.76 2.55
CA ASN A 74 3.44 -6.94 2.67
C ASN A 74 3.39 -7.76 1.38
N LEU A 75 4.36 -8.65 1.16
CA LEU A 75 4.36 -9.54 0.01
C LEU A 75 3.04 -10.34 -0.06
N GLY A 76 2.38 -10.30 -1.22
CA GLY A 76 1.10 -10.96 -1.45
C GLY A 76 -0.09 -10.37 -0.68
N GLY A 77 0.11 -9.35 0.16
CA GLY A 77 -0.88 -8.98 1.16
C GLY A 77 -1.00 -10.04 2.26
N ARG A 78 0.05 -10.83 2.47
CA ARG A 78 0.11 -11.82 3.54
C ARG A 78 0.34 -11.12 4.87
N PHE A 79 -0.66 -11.15 5.73
CA PHE A 79 -0.54 -10.66 7.10
C PHE A 79 -0.98 -11.75 8.07
N ASP A 80 -0.40 -11.71 9.26
CA ASP A 80 -0.78 -12.54 10.39
C ASP A 80 -0.72 -11.68 11.66
N LEU A 81 -1.87 -11.41 12.27
CA LEU A 81 -1.98 -10.58 13.46
C LEU A 81 -1.33 -11.22 14.70
N GLY A 82 -1.02 -12.52 14.66
CA GLY A 82 -0.22 -13.19 15.68
C GLY A 82 1.26 -12.81 15.63
N TRP A 83 1.72 -12.15 14.56
CA TRP A 83 3.10 -11.66 14.48
C TRP A 83 3.30 -10.46 15.42
N PRO A 84 4.25 -10.51 16.39
CA PRO A 84 4.33 -9.50 17.45
C PRO A 84 4.40 -8.07 16.94
N HIS A 85 5.27 -7.79 15.96
CA HIS A 85 5.41 -6.41 15.49
C HIS A 85 4.17 -5.89 14.75
N LEU A 86 3.53 -6.72 13.92
CA LEU A 86 2.30 -6.32 13.21
C LEU A 86 1.15 -6.13 14.21
N GLY A 87 0.98 -7.07 15.13
CA GLY A 87 -0.06 -7.03 16.16
C GLY A 87 0.03 -5.76 17.01
N GLU A 88 1.23 -5.40 17.46
CA GLU A 88 1.48 -4.14 18.19
C GLU A 88 1.12 -2.92 17.35
N VAL A 89 1.62 -2.84 16.10
CA VAL A 89 1.38 -1.68 15.22
C VAL A 89 -0.10 -1.50 14.91
N LEU A 90 -0.84 -2.59 14.66
CA LEU A 90 -2.28 -2.53 14.40
C LEU A 90 -3.06 -2.19 15.66
N SER A 91 -2.67 -2.73 16.81
CA SER A 91 -3.30 -2.42 18.10
C SER A 91 -3.12 -0.95 18.45
N ASP A 92 -1.91 -0.41 18.33
CA ASP A 92 -1.62 1.01 18.57
C ASP A 92 -2.45 1.90 17.63
N TYR A 93 -2.55 1.55 16.35
CA TYR A 93 -3.35 2.27 15.37
C TYR A 93 -4.85 2.24 15.71
N VAL A 94 -5.42 1.07 16.02
CA VAL A 94 -6.84 0.97 16.37
C VAL A 94 -7.13 1.72 17.68
N LEU A 95 -6.28 1.57 18.69
CA LEU A 95 -6.44 2.26 19.96
C LEU A 95 -6.30 3.78 19.82
N SER A 96 -5.47 4.29 18.90
CA SER A 96 -5.45 5.73 18.61
C SER A 96 -6.75 6.20 17.96
N VAL A 97 -7.30 5.44 17.00
CA VAL A 97 -8.58 5.75 16.36
C VAL A 97 -9.73 5.77 17.38
N VAL A 98 -9.77 4.79 18.28
CA VAL A 98 -10.80 4.70 19.34
C VAL A 98 -10.68 5.86 20.33
N ARG A 99 -9.46 6.26 20.69
CA ARG A 99 -9.20 7.41 21.57
C ARG A 99 -9.74 8.71 21.00
N ASP A 100 -9.70 8.85 19.68
CA ASP A 100 -10.28 9.99 18.96
C ASP A 100 -11.82 9.90 18.82
N GLY A 101 -12.45 8.87 19.39
CA GLY A 101 -13.90 8.61 19.28
C GLY A 101 -14.34 8.16 17.89
N ARG A 102 -13.40 7.71 17.05
CA ARG A 102 -13.63 7.34 15.66
C ARG A 102 -13.82 5.82 15.52
N ARG A 103 -14.38 5.42 14.39
CA ARG A 103 -14.49 4.03 13.96
C ARG A 103 -13.40 3.71 12.93
N ALA A 104 -13.03 2.44 12.82
CA ALA A 104 -12.07 1.97 11.83
C ALA A 104 -12.72 1.05 10.79
N LEU A 105 -12.48 1.32 9.51
CA LEU A 105 -12.70 0.38 8.41
C LEU A 105 -11.34 -0.21 8.01
N MET A 106 -11.15 -1.51 8.22
CA MET A 106 -9.90 -2.20 7.91
C MET A 106 -10.11 -3.12 6.70
N ALA A 107 -9.66 -2.69 5.53
CA ALA A 107 -9.77 -3.46 4.30
C ALA A 107 -8.57 -4.41 4.13
N SER A 108 -8.83 -5.71 4.06
CA SER A 108 -7.83 -6.73 3.70
C SER A 108 -7.99 -7.11 2.24
N THR A 109 -6.91 -6.96 1.45
CA THR A 109 -7.02 -7.05 -0.01
C THR A 109 -6.24 -8.19 -0.63
N TYR A 110 -6.86 -8.87 -1.59
CA TYR A 110 -6.20 -9.74 -2.57
C TYR A 110 -6.27 -9.05 -3.93
N HIS A 111 -5.44 -9.48 -4.89
CA HIS A 111 -5.49 -8.94 -6.24
C HIS A 111 -5.27 -10.02 -7.29
N PHE A 112 -5.83 -9.77 -8.47
CA PHE A 112 -5.72 -10.63 -9.64
C PHE A 112 -5.87 -9.81 -10.92
N SER A 113 -5.52 -10.41 -12.05
CA SER A 113 -5.80 -9.85 -13.38
C SER A 113 -6.83 -10.72 -14.06
N ARG A 114 -7.92 -10.11 -14.54
CA ARG A 114 -9.01 -10.82 -15.22
C ARG A 114 -8.58 -11.32 -16.60
N GLY A 115 -7.73 -10.57 -17.31
CA GLY A 115 -7.30 -10.87 -18.66
C GLY A 115 -6.13 -11.85 -18.78
N ASP A 116 -5.24 -11.95 -17.78
CA ASP A 116 -4.23 -13.03 -17.71
C ASP A 116 -3.92 -13.40 -16.25
N PRO A 117 -4.23 -14.62 -15.79
CA PRO A 117 -3.91 -15.07 -14.44
C PRO A 117 -2.44 -14.90 -14.05
N ARG A 118 -1.50 -15.01 -15.02
CA ARG A 118 -0.06 -14.83 -14.78
C ARG A 118 0.33 -13.39 -14.48
N ARG A 119 -0.57 -12.43 -14.70
CA ARG A 119 -0.42 -11.03 -14.24
C ARG A 119 -1.02 -10.84 -12.83
N GLY A 120 -1.52 -11.89 -12.19
CA GLY A 120 -2.07 -11.85 -10.82
C GLY A 120 -1.00 -11.75 -9.73
N CYS A 121 -1.36 -12.18 -8.51
CA CYS A 121 -0.48 -12.07 -7.36
C CYS A 121 0.65 -13.12 -7.37
N ALA A 122 1.87 -12.71 -7.74
CA ALA A 122 3.06 -13.56 -7.61
C ALA A 122 3.35 -13.98 -6.15
N GLY A 123 2.89 -13.20 -5.18
CA GLY A 123 2.99 -13.55 -3.76
C GLY A 123 2.18 -14.79 -3.36
N PHE A 124 1.25 -15.25 -4.21
CA PHE A 124 0.47 -16.47 -4.07
C PHE A 124 0.62 -17.38 -5.30
N ASP A 125 1.73 -17.27 -6.03
CA ASP A 125 1.99 -18.10 -7.21
C ASP A 125 0.86 -18.03 -8.26
N PHE A 126 0.25 -16.84 -8.38
CA PHE A 126 -0.89 -16.55 -9.26
C PHE A 126 -2.20 -17.27 -8.90
N ASP A 127 -2.25 -17.94 -7.75
CA ASP A 127 -3.46 -18.54 -7.21
C ASP A 127 -4.35 -17.48 -6.53
N THR A 128 -5.35 -17.02 -7.29
CA THR A 128 -6.32 -16.02 -6.83
C THR A 128 -7.18 -16.54 -5.68
N GLU A 129 -7.49 -17.84 -5.67
CA GLU A 129 -8.32 -18.46 -4.63
C GLU A 129 -7.56 -18.58 -3.32
N ALA A 130 -6.28 -18.98 -3.37
CA ALA A 130 -5.42 -18.98 -2.19
C ALA A 130 -5.25 -17.56 -1.61
N ALA A 131 -5.04 -16.56 -2.47
CA ALA A 131 -4.94 -15.16 -2.04
C ALA A 131 -6.24 -14.67 -1.37
N ARG A 132 -7.40 -14.99 -1.97
CA ARG A 132 -8.72 -14.67 -1.42
C ARG A 132 -9.00 -15.41 -0.11
N ALA A 133 -8.68 -16.70 -0.02
CA ALA A 133 -8.85 -17.46 1.21
C ALA A 133 -8.02 -16.86 2.36
N HIS A 134 -6.80 -16.38 2.06
CA HIS A 134 -5.95 -15.71 3.04
C HIS A 134 -6.56 -14.40 3.56
N THR A 135 -7.19 -13.59 2.72
CA THR A 135 -7.83 -12.34 3.19
C THR A 135 -9.00 -12.60 4.12
N PHE A 136 -9.77 -13.67 3.91
CA PHE A 136 -10.78 -14.11 4.87
C PHE A 136 -10.17 -14.61 6.19
N THR A 137 -8.97 -15.19 6.17
CA THR A 137 -8.22 -15.50 7.41
C THR A 137 -7.87 -14.23 8.17
N ILE A 138 -7.37 -13.19 7.49
CA ILE A 138 -7.07 -11.90 8.12
C ILE A 138 -8.33 -11.28 8.73
N ARG A 139 -9.48 -11.34 8.02
CA ARG A 139 -10.77 -10.90 8.58
C ARG A 139 -11.08 -11.59 9.91
N ARG A 140 -10.96 -12.92 9.98
CA ARG A 140 -11.21 -13.67 11.22
C ARG A 140 -10.26 -13.26 12.36
N GLN A 141 -8.99 -13.01 12.05
CA GLN A 141 -8.04 -12.52 13.04
C GLN A 141 -8.41 -11.11 13.55
N LEU A 142 -8.84 -10.21 12.66
CA LEU A 142 -9.34 -8.89 13.05
C LEU A 142 -10.56 -8.98 13.96
N GLU A 143 -11.53 -9.85 13.64
CA GLU A 143 -12.70 -10.12 14.47
C GLU A 143 -12.32 -10.70 15.84
N GLN A 144 -11.32 -11.60 15.88
CA GLN A 144 -10.82 -12.18 17.12
C GLN A 144 -10.15 -11.15 18.04
N VAL A 145 -9.40 -10.19 17.47
CA VAL A 145 -8.65 -9.19 18.24
C VAL A 145 -9.51 -7.98 18.61
N PHE A 146 -10.33 -7.49 17.68
CA PHE A 146 -11.06 -6.22 17.82
C PHE A 146 -12.58 -6.39 17.99
N GLY A 147 -13.07 -7.63 18.03
CA GLY A 147 -14.46 -7.98 18.29
C GLY A 147 -15.29 -8.23 17.03
N ALA A 148 -16.20 -9.20 17.12
CA ALA A 148 -17.06 -9.66 16.03
C ALA A 148 -18.40 -8.91 15.90
N SER A 149 -18.65 -7.89 16.73
CA SER A 149 -19.89 -7.09 16.66
C SER A 149 -19.84 -5.97 15.61
N HIS A 150 -18.65 -5.73 15.02
CA HIS A 150 -18.37 -4.78 13.96
C HIS A 150 -18.74 -3.31 14.25
N GLN A 151 -18.94 -2.95 15.53
CA GLN A 151 -19.37 -1.61 15.92
C GLN A 151 -18.25 -0.57 15.89
N THR A 152 -17.03 -0.98 16.20
CA THR A 152 -15.86 -0.08 16.32
C THR A 152 -14.87 -0.31 15.18
N VAL A 153 -14.52 -1.58 14.93
CA VAL A 153 -13.66 -2.00 13.82
C VAL A 153 -14.48 -2.85 12.88
N TYR A 154 -14.53 -2.46 11.61
CA TYR A 154 -15.18 -3.21 10.54
C TYR A 154 -14.12 -3.86 9.64
N PRO A 155 -13.97 -5.20 9.63
CA PRO A 155 -12.99 -5.89 8.81
C PRO A 155 -13.56 -6.22 7.42
N LEU A 156 -13.25 -5.38 6.43
CA LEU A 156 -13.71 -5.54 5.06
C LEU A 156 -12.78 -6.46 4.27
N VAL A 157 -13.32 -7.46 3.59
CA VAL A 157 -12.57 -8.22 2.57
C VAL A 157 -12.84 -7.60 1.21
N CYS A 158 -11.77 -7.26 0.49
CA CYS A 158 -11.85 -6.52 -0.77
C CYS A 158 -10.92 -7.14 -1.82
N GLY A 159 -11.45 -7.54 -2.96
CA GLY A 159 -10.66 -7.89 -4.14
C GLY A 159 -10.25 -6.63 -4.91
N PHE A 160 -9.09 -6.68 -5.56
CA PHE A 160 -8.62 -5.66 -6.48
C PHE A 160 -8.30 -6.29 -7.83
N GLU A 161 -9.12 -6.02 -8.84
CA GLU A 161 -8.88 -6.47 -10.21
C GLU A 161 -7.97 -5.46 -10.92
N THR A 162 -6.78 -5.90 -11.34
CA THR A 162 -5.70 -4.99 -11.77
C THR A 162 -5.79 -4.51 -13.21
N ASP A 163 -6.66 -5.09 -14.05
CA ASP A 163 -6.79 -4.64 -15.43
C ASP A 163 -7.61 -3.37 -15.53
N GLU A 164 -8.68 -3.27 -14.74
CA GLU A 164 -9.56 -2.09 -14.68
C GLU A 164 -9.41 -1.26 -13.39
N ASP A 165 -8.49 -1.66 -12.49
CA ASP A 165 -8.36 -1.13 -11.12
C ASP A 165 -9.66 -1.22 -10.31
N ALA A 166 -10.44 -2.30 -10.51
CA ALA A 166 -11.77 -2.43 -9.94
C ALA A 166 -11.77 -3.06 -8.54
N LEU A 167 -12.51 -2.45 -7.62
CA LEU A 167 -12.76 -2.99 -6.30
C LEU A 167 -13.90 -4.02 -6.31
N ILE A 168 -13.71 -5.10 -5.56
CA ILE A 168 -14.70 -6.17 -5.39
C ILE A 168 -14.95 -6.35 -3.90
N LEU A 169 -16.11 -5.92 -3.42
CA LEU A 169 -16.45 -6.00 -2.00
C LEU A 169 -17.14 -7.32 -1.66
N HIS A 170 -16.67 -7.99 -0.63
CA HIS A 170 -17.24 -9.25 -0.14
C HIS A 170 -18.11 -8.99 1.08
N GLY A 171 -19.42 -9.20 0.91
CA GLY A 171 -20.44 -9.05 1.92
C GLY A 171 -20.61 -10.28 2.81
N GLN A 172 -21.73 -10.30 3.52
CA GLN A 172 -22.15 -11.48 4.27
C GLN A 172 -22.68 -12.57 3.33
N ASN A 173 -22.70 -13.81 3.81
CA ASN A 173 -23.32 -14.96 3.12
C ASN A 173 -22.81 -15.25 1.69
N GLY A 174 -21.63 -14.75 1.33
CA GLY A 174 -21.04 -14.93 0.00
C GLY A 174 -21.50 -13.91 -1.04
N ASP A 175 -22.28 -12.89 -0.65
CA ASP A 175 -22.66 -11.80 -1.54
C ASP A 175 -21.43 -10.98 -1.95
N VAL A 176 -21.42 -10.52 -3.21
CA VAL A 176 -20.30 -9.78 -3.78
C VAL A 176 -20.80 -8.56 -4.56
N LEU A 177 -20.11 -7.43 -4.41
CA LEU A 177 -20.29 -6.24 -5.22
C LEU A 177 -18.99 -5.96 -6.00
N ASP A 178 -19.02 -6.25 -7.30
CA ASP A 178 -17.97 -5.85 -8.24
C ASP A 178 -18.27 -4.43 -8.75
N ALA A 179 -17.38 -3.48 -8.44
CA ALA A 179 -17.53 -2.08 -8.85
C ALA A 179 -17.54 -1.92 -10.38
N SER A 180 -16.86 -2.80 -11.12
CA SER A 180 -16.77 -2.74 -12.59
C SER A 180 -18.09 -3.03 -13.31
N THR A 181 -19.05 -3.65 -12.61
CA THR A 181 -20.38 -4.00 -13.14
C THR A 181 -21.47 -3.03 -12.68
N VAL A 182 -21.13 -2.00 -11.90
CA VAL A 182 -22.10 -1.01 -11.43
C VAL A 182 -22.40 -0.03 -12.56
N THR A 183 -23.66 0.06 -12.97
CA THR A 183 -24.13 1.01 -13.98
C THR A 183 -24.92 2.17 -13.38
N ASP A 184 -25.67 1.91 -12.30
CA ASP A 184 -26.48 2.91 -11.61
C ASP A 184 -25.91 3.23 -10.22
N ILE A 185 -25.22 4.37 -10.14
CA ILE A 185 -24.54 4.85 -8.93
C ILE A 185 -25.55 5.19 -7.82
N GLU A 186 -26.77 5.61 -8.16
CA GLU A 186 -27.80 5.99 -7.18
C GLU A 186 -28.29 4.79 -6.37
N THR A 187 -28.10 3.57 -6.88
CA THR A 187 -28.44 2.33 -6.16
C THR A 187 -27.41 1.91 -5.12
N LEU A 188 -26.19 2.47 -5.16
CA LEU A 188 -25.08 2.04 -4.31
C LEU A 188 -25.38 2.09 -2.80
N PRO A 189 -26.03 3.14 -2.25
CA PRO A 189 -26.34 3.18 -0.82
C PRO A 189 -27.19 1.97 -0.37
N ASN A 190 -28.20 1.61 -1.15
CA ASN A 190 -29.08 0.47 -0.87
C ASN A 190 -28.34 -0.86 -1.04
N ARG A 191 -27.52 -0.99 -2.09
CA ARG A 191 -26.69 -2.18 -2.32
C ARG A 191 -25.69 -2.40 -1.20
N LEU A 192 -25.04 -1.34 -0.69
CA LEU A 192 -24.13 -1.43 0.44
C LEU A 192 -24.84 -1.79 1.73
N HIS A 193 -26.05 -1.29 1.95
CA HIS A 193 -26.83 -1.66 3.13
C HIS A 193 -27.20 -3.15 3.11
N ALA A 194 -27.61 -3.67 1.95
CA ALA A 194 -27.91 -5.09 1.76
C ALA A 194 -26.66 -5.97 1.89
N LEU A 195 -25.53 -5.54 1.32
CA LEU A 195 -24.26 -6.27 1.35
C LEU A 195 -23.67 -6.34 2.78
N PHE A 196 -23.89 -5.29 3.58
CA PHE A 196 -23.33 -5.11 4.91
C PHE A 196 -24.38 -4.64 5.93
N PRO A 197 -25.33 -5.51 6.32
CA PRO A 197 -26.42 -5.12 7.22
C PRO A 197 -25.94 -4.81 8.64
N ASP A 198 -24.81 -5.37 9.06
CA ASP A 198 -24.17 -5.12 10.37
C ASP A 198 -23.15 -3.98 10.37
N MET A 199 -22.85 -3.38 9.20
CA MET A 199 -21.95 -2.24 9.11
C MET A 199 -22.64 -0.99 9.67
N PRO A 200 -21.99 -0.29 10.63
CA PRO A 200 -22.52 0.97 11.14
C PRO A 200 -22.76 1.97 10.01
N ALA A 201 -23.89 2.69 10.08
CA ALA A 201 -24.29 3.64 9.02
C ALA A 201 -23.20 4.66 8.69
N GLN A 202 -22.46 5.15 9.69
CA GLN A 202 -21.32 6.04 9.49
C GLN A 202 -20.22 5.40 8.62
N ILE A 203 -19.80 4.17 8.91
CA ILE A 203 -18.77 3.48 8.12
C ILE A 203 -19.25 3.27 6.69
N ARG A 204 -20.52 2.91 6.52
CA ARG A 204 -21.12 2.71 5.19
C ARG A 204 -21.18 4.03 4.39
N ASN A 205 -21.54 5.13 5.03
CA ASN A 205 -21.55 6.46 4.42
C ASN A 205 -20.15 6.91 4.01
N ASP A 206 -19.13 6.60 4.82
CA ASP A 206 -17.74 6.96 4.53
C ASP A 206 -17.09 6.02 3.49
N LEU A 207 -17.60 4.80 3.31
CA LEU A 207 -17.19 3.87 2.25
C LEU A 207 -17.76 4.26 0.88
N LEU A 208 -18.96 4.85 0.85
CA LEU A 208 -19.65 5.24 -0.39
C LEU A 208 -18.79 6.13 -1.33
N PRO A 209 -18.17 7.25 -0.88
CA PRO A 209 -17.38 8.09 -1.77
C PRO A 209 -16.18 7.37 -2.38
N LEU A 210 -15.59 6.39 -1.68
CA LEU A 210 -14.48 5.58 -2.21
C LEU A 210 -14.94 4.70 -3.39
N LEU A 211 -16.11 4.08 -3.28
CA LEU A 211 -16.67 3.28 -4.36
C LEU A 211 -17.13 4.13 -5.54
N GLN A 212 -17.73 5.28 -5.29
CA GLN A 212 -18.10 6.22 -6.34
C GLN A 212 -16.87 6.70 -7.11
N GLY A 213 -15.77 7.01 -6.40
CA GLY A 213 -14.49 7.31 -7.02
C GLY A 213 -13.95 6.13 -7.83
N ASN A 214 -14.07 4.90 -7.32
CA ASN A 214 -13.63 3.73 -8.07
C ASN A 214 -14.41 3.48 -9.36
N ILE A 215 -15.72 3.68 -9.35
CA ILE A 215 -16.56 3.52 -10.54
C ILE A 215 -16.20 4.57 -11.60
N ARG A 216 -15.94 5.83 -11.19
CA ARG A 216 -15.47 6.86 -12.12
C ARG A 216 -14.10 6.51 -12.70
N HIS A 217 -13.14 6.13 -11.85
CA HIS A 217 -11.80 5.72 -12.27
C HIS A 217 -11.84 4.54 -13.25
N ILE A 218 -12.68 3.52 -13.00
CA ILE A 218 -12.87 2.39 -13.94
C ILE A 218 -13.36 2.89 -15.31
N ALA A 219 -14.30 3.83 -15.34
CA ALA A 219 -14.78 4.40 -16.60
C ALA A 219 -13.67 5.16 -17.35
N GLU A 220 -12.82 5.89 -16.64
CA GLU A 220 -11.63 6.54 -17.22
C GLU A 220 -10.62 5.51 -17.76
N VAL A 221 -10.33 4.46 -16.99
CA VAL A 221 -9.41 3.38 -17.39
C VAL A 221 -9.91 2.65 -18.64
N ARG A 222 -11.22 2.40 -18.76
CA ARG A 222 -11.83 1.80 -19.96
C ARG A 222 -11.80 2.72 -21.17
N GLY A 223 -11.91 4.03 -20.95
CA GLY A 223 -11.84 5.04 -22.01
C GLY A 223 -10.39 5.30 -22.48
N ALA A 224 -9.41 5.11 -21.61
CA ALA A 224 -8.01 5.15 -21.96
C ALA A 224 -7.62 3.85 -22.67
N ALA A 225 -6.91 3.93 -23.81
CA ALA A 225 -6.28 2.76 -24.43
C ALA A 225 -5.07 2.30 -23.59
N ARG A 226 -5.34 1.82 -22.36
CA ARG A 226 -4.31 1.37 -21.41
C ARG A 226 -3.65 0.12 -21.96
N GLN A 227 -2.33 0.18 -22.17
CA GLN A 227 -1.56 -1.05 -22.36
C GLN A 227 -1.58 -1.82 -21.05
N LEU A 228 -2.38 -2.89 -21.02
CA LEU A 228 -2.50 -3.84 -19.90
C LEU A 228 -1.20 -4.63 -19.65
N ASP A 229 -0.30 -4.60 -20.64
CA ASP A 229 1.07 -5.10 -20.55
C ASP A 229 1.96 -4.01 -19.93
N MET A 230 1.62 -3.61 -18.70
CA MET A 230 2.49 -2.77 -17.89
C MET A 230 3.68 -3.62 -17.45
N GLU A 231 4.71 -3.74 -18.29
CA GLU A 231 5.95 -4.43 -17.92
C GLU A 231 6.43 -3.93 -16.55
N HIS A 232 6.65 -4.87 -15.62
CA HIS A 232 7.27 -4.61 -14.33
C HIS A 232 8.66 -3.99 -14.59
N ARG A 233 8.83 -2.72 -14.20
CA ARG A 233 10.03 -1.88 -14.40
C ARG A 233 10.51 -1.27 -13.09
N GLU A 234 10.17 -1.90 -11.98
CA GLU A 234 10.60 -1.46 -10.66
C GLU A 234 12.13 -1.48 -10.61
N TRP A 235 12.72 -0.39 -10.11
CA TRP A 235 14.16 -0.21 -9.92
C TRP A 235 14.49 0.33 -8.52
N VAL A 236 13.47 0.45 -7.67
CA VAL A 236 13.59 0.87 -6.26
C VAL A 236 13.07 -0.25 -5.37
N LEU A 237 13.85 -0.64 -4.37
CA LEU A 237 13.43 -1.50 -3.26
C LEU A 237 13.28 -0.62 -2.02
N CYS A 238 12.05 -0.49 -1.54
CA CYS A 238 11.72 0.23 -0.33
C CYS A 238 11.49 -0.73 0.82
N LEU A 239 12.17 -0.52 1.96
CA LEU A 239 11.97 -1.31 3.17
C LEU A 239 11.53 -0.41 4.34
N GLY A 240 10.45 -0.81 5.01
CA GLY A 240 9.88 -0.07 6.14
C GLY A 240 8.52 0.55 5.81
N ARG A 241 8.35 1.83 6.10
CA ARG A 241 7.07 2.56 6.02
C ARG A 241 7.30 4.00 5.55
N GLY A 242 6.21 4.71 5.26
CA GLY A 242 6.27 6.14 4.94
C GLY A 242 6.51 6.45 3.46
N PHE A 243 6.18 5.51 2.59
CA PHE A 243 6.35 5.64 1.13
C PHE A 243 5.06 6.09 0.43
N ASP A 244 4.20 6.84 1.13
CA ASP A 244 2.95 7.36 0.55
C ASP A 244 3.24 8.29 -0.64
N TRP A 245 4.38 8.96 -0.67
CA TRP A 245 4.78 9.81 -1.81
C TRP A 245 5.12 8.99 -3.08
N LEU A 246 5.35 7.68 -2.96
CA LEU A 246 5.66 6.75 -4.06
C LEU A 246 4.39 6.07 -4.64
N HIS A 247 3.29 6.80 -4.79
CA HIS A 247 2.07 6.35 -5.49
C HIS A 247 2.25 6.29 -7.03
N MET A 248 3.38 5.76 -7.50
CA MET A 248 3.73 5.67 -8.92
C MET A 248 3.80 4.22 -9.36
N HIS A 249 3.09 3.89 -10.44
CA HIS A 249 3.10 2.56 -11.01
C HIS A 249 4.51 2.18 -11.51
N ASN A 250 4.89 0.92 -11.30
CA ASN A 250 6.10 0.28 -11.82
C ASN A 250 7.44 0.95 -11.46
N GLN A 251 7.50 1.73 -10.37
CA GLN A 251 8.74 2.35 -9.90
C GLN A 251 9.41 1.58 -8.76
N ALA A 252 8.62 1.15 -7.77
CA ALA A 252 9.12 0.65 -6.50
C ALA A 252 8.41 -0.61 -6.00
N LEU A 253 9.18 -1.52 -5.41
CA LEU A 253 8.70 -2.62 -4.58
C LEU A 253 8.77 -2.20 -3.12
N ILE A 254 7.63 -2.11 -2.44
CA ILE A 254 7.54 -1.58 -1.07
C ILE A 254 7.23 -2.68 -0.06
N ILE A 255 8.21 -3.04 0.76
CA ILE A 255 8.13 -4.10 1.77
C ILE A 255 7.95 -3.47 3.15
N GLY A 256 6.84 -3.76 3.81
CA GLY A 256 6.65 -3.47 5.23
C GLY A 256 7.29 -4.54 6.13
N PRO A 257 7.72 -4.19 7.36
CA PRO A 257 8.38 -5.12 8.28
C PRO A 257 7.37 -6.03 9.01
N TYR A 258 6.41 -6.59 8.29
CA TYR A 258 5.26 -7.32 8.85
C TYR A 258 5.35 -8.85 8.68
N SER A 259 6.46 -9.34 8.13
CA SER A 259 6.72 -10.77 7.95
C SER A 259 7.61 -11.32 9.08
N PRO A 260 7.34 -12.53 9.59
CA PRO A 260 8.26 -13.23 10.50
C PRO A 260 9.60 -13.55 9.82
N ASP A 261 9.58 -13.84 8.52
CA ASP A 261 10.76 -13.92 7.68
C ASP A 261 10.80 -12.68 6.78
N LEU A 262 11.48 -11.63 7.23
CA LEU A 262 11.68 -10.42 6.44
C LEU A 262 12.69 -10.64 5.30
N ALA A 263 13.50 -11.70 5.33
CA ALA A 263 14.47 -11.98 4.27
C ALA A 263 13.79 -12.52 3.01
N ASP A 264 12.75 -13.35 3.12
CA ASP A 264 11.98 -13.84 1.96
C ASP A 264 11.45 -12.73 1.02
N PRO A 265 10.70 -11.72 1.50
CA PRO A 265 10.23 -10.64 0.63
C PRO A 265 11.37 -9.82 0.05
N VAL A 266 12.47 -9.60 0.80
CA VAL A 266 13.67 -8.93 0.28
C VAL A 266 14.32 -9.74 -0.84
N ARG A 267 14.47 -11.06 -0.68
CA ARG A 267 15.01 -11.96 -1.71
C ARG A 267 14.15 -11.96 -2.97
N LYS A 268 12.83 -12.04 -2.83
CA LYS A 268 11.91 -12.00 -3.97
C LYS A 268 11.96 -10.66 -4.69
N ALA A 269 12.00 -9.54 -3.97
CA ALA A 269 12.14 -8.24 -4.58
C ALA A 269 13.49 -8.07 -5.31
N ALA A 270 14.59 -8.53 -4.72
CA ALA A 270 15.89 -8.55 -5.38
C ALA A 270 15.90 -9.42 -6.64
N GLY A 271 15.25 -10.59 -6.61
CA GLY A 271 15.06 -11.45 -7.78
C GLY A 271 14.27 -10.77 -8.91
N ILE A 272 13.21 -10.03 -8.57
CA ILE A 272 12.44 -9.22 -9.54
C ILE A 272 13.35 -8.16 -10.18
N LEU A 273 14.12 -7.42 -9.37
CA LEU A 273 15.06 -6.41 -9.88
C LEU A 273 16.12 -7.01 -10.82
N GLN A 274 16.71 -8.14 -10.42
CA GLN A 274 17.69 -8.85 -11.25
C GLN A 274 17.07 -9.33 -12.57
N SER A 275 15.85 -9.87 -12.53
CA SER A 275 15.11 -10.30 -13.72
C SER A 275 14.80 -9.12 -14.64
N ASN A 276 14.37 -7.97 -14.08
CA ASN A 276 14.10 -6.76 -14.84
C ASN A 276 15.35 -6.27 -15.57
N MET A 277 16.52 -6.27 -14.91
CA MET A 277 17.80 -5.91 -15.54
C MET A 277 18.22 -6.91 -16.63
N ALA A 278 18.09 -8.21 -16.36
CA ALA A 278 18.50 -9.27 -17.28
C ALA A 278 17.67 -9.26 -18.57
N SER A 279 16.38 -8.93 -18.48
CA SER A 279 15.50 -8.80 -19.65
C SER A 279 15.56 -7.42 -20.32
N GLY A 280 16.41 -6.50 -19.86
CA GLY A 280 16.52 -5.14 -20.40
C GLY A 280 15.31 -4.24 -20.13
N ARG A 281 14.42 -4.62 -19.18
CA ARG A 281 13.25 -3.80 -18.80
C ARG A 281 13.64 -2.55 -18.03
N ILE A 282 14.75 -2.63 -17.28
CA ILE A 282 15.45 -1.49 -16.69
C ILE A 282 16.93 -1.56 -17.05
N PRO A 283 17.66 -0.43 -17.08
CA PRO A 283 19.10 -0.46 -17.33
C PRO A 283 19.83 -1.26 -16.24
N GLY A 284 20.91 -1.95 -16.65
CA GLY A 284 21.75 -2.74 -15.75
C GLY A 284 22.80 -1.93 -14.98
N ASP A 285 22.59 -0.63 -14.81
CA ASP A 285 23.51 0.35 -14.20
C ASP A 285 23.29 0.56 -12.69
N GLY A 286 22.17 0.07 -12.12
CA GLY A 286 21.91 0.20 -10.70
C GLY A 286 20.45 0.11 -10.29
N PHE A 287 20.25 -0.01 -8.98
CA PHE A 287 18.95 0.10 -8.32
C PHE A 287 19.09 0.83 -6.98
N LEU A 288 18.00 1.40 -6.48
CA LEU A 288 17.97 2.08 -5.19
C LEU A 288 17.43 1.14 -4.10
N LEU A 289 18.18 0.92 -3.03
CA LEU A 289 17.68 0.44 -1.74
C LEU A 289 17.38 1.64 -0.84
N LEU A 290 16.11 1.87 -0.53
CA LEU A 290 15.66 2.95 0.35
C LEU A 290 14.97 2.40 1.60
N ALA A 291 15.58 2.59 2.76
CA ALA A 291 14.94 2.25 4.04
C ALA A 291 14.36 3.51 4.71
N SER A 292 13.11 3.44 5.16
CA SER A 292 12.47 4.55 5.88
C SER A 292 11.47 4.07 6.93
N VAL A 293 11.37 4.82 8.03
CA VAL A 293 10.42 4.60 9.11
C VAL A 293 9.83 5.96 9.51
N PRO A 294 8.50 6.08 9.60
CA PRO A 294 7.88 7.32 9.99
C PRO A 294 7.94 7.54 11.50
N TYR A 295 7.98 8.80 11.90
CA TYR A 295 7.76 9.25 13.27
C TYR A 295 6.66 10.32 13.30
N ALA A 296 5.88 10.36 14.37
CA ALA A 296 4.86 11.38 14.62
C ALA A 296 5.38 12.45 15.58
N GLU A 297 6.22 12.08 16.55
CA GLU A 297 6.72 12.98 17.58
C GLU A 297 8.25 13.10 17.53
N ILE A 298 8.74 14.32 17.81
CA ILE A 298 10.18 14.53 18.02
C ILE A 298 10.65 13.85 19.32
N GLY A 299 11.96 13.69 19.49
CA GLY A 299 12.52 13.03 20.67
C GLY A 299 12.54 11.51 20.53
N VAL A 300 11.86 10.79 21.44
CA VAL A 300 11.97 9.32 21.55
C VAL A 300 11.46 8.61 20.30
N ASP A 301 10.33 9.04 19.73
CA ASP A 301 9.75 8.40 18.55
C ASP A 301 10.65 8.58 17.32
N ARG A 302 11.13 9.81 17.05
CA ARG A 302 12.14 10.06 16.01
C ARG A 302 13.41 9.23 16.21
N ALA A 303 13.98 9.20 17.40
CA ALA A 303 15.19 8.41 17.68
C ALA A 303 14.97 6.90 17.43
N ARG A 304 13.79 6.37 17.80
CA ARG A 304 13.40 4.99 17.50
C ARG A 304 13.25 4.76 16.00
N ALA A 305 12.66 5.71 15.26
CA ALA A 305 12.55 5.63 13.81
C ALA A 305 13.93 5.58 13.14
N GLU A 306 14.89 6.39 13.59
CA GLU A 306 16.27 6.37 13.09
C GLU A 306 16.95 5.01 13.27
N LEU A 307 16.89 4.45 14.50
CA LEU A 307 17.45 3.13 14.79
C LEU A 307 16.83 2.05 13.90
N LYS A 308 15.51 2.06 13.75
CA LYS A 308 14.80 1.10 12.90
C LYS A 308 15.17 1.27 11.43
N SER A 309 15.22 2.49 10.90
CA SER A 309 15.62 2.74 9.51
C SER A 309 17.02 2.23 9.21
N ARG A 310 17.99 2.49 10.11
CA ARG A 310 19.36 1.98 9.97
C ARG A 310 19.41 0.46 10.02
N PHE A 311 18.69 -0.15 10.95
CA PHE A 311 18.59 -1.62 11.04
C PHE A 311 18.02 -2.24 9.76
N LEU A 312 16.89 -1.72 9.26
CA LEU A 312 16.25 -2.22 8.04
C LEU A 312 17.17 -2.06 6.82
N SER A 313 17.84 -0.90 6.70
CA SER A 313 18.80 -0.63 5.63
C SER A 313 19.96 -1.63 5.62
N GLY A 314 20.57 -1.88 6.79
CA GLY A 314 21.65 -2.85 6.95
C GLY A 314 21.19 -4.27 6.65
N PHE A 315 20.08 -4.69 7.27
CA PHE A 315 19.49 -6.02 7.10
C PHE A 315 19.20 -6.34 5.63
N ALA A 316 18.54 -5.44 4.89
CA ALA A 316 18.25 -5.65 3.48
C ALA A 316 19.52 -5.77 2.64
N ALA A 317 20.48 -4.88 2.87
CA ALA A 317 21.76 -4.90 2.16
C ALA A 317 22.52 -6.21 2.39
N GLU A 318 22.53 -6.74 3.61
CA GLU A 318 23.16 -8.02 3.95
C GLU A 318 22.49 -9.20 3.25
N VAL A 319 21.15 -9.26 3.26
CA VAL A 319 20.39 -10.29 2.54
C VAL A 319 20.72 -10.25 1.05
N ILE A 320 20.71 -9.07 0.43
CA ILE A 320 21.02 -8.92 -1.01
C ILE A 320 22.47 -9.28 -1.31
N THR A 321 23.42 -8.87 -0.47
CA THR A 321 24.84 -9.19 -0.63
C THR A 321 25.10 -10.71 -0.59
N ARG A 322 24.44 -11.41 0.33
CA ARG A 322 24.62 -12.86 0.50
C ARG A 322 24.01 -13.65 -0.66
N GLU A 323 22.81 -13.28 -1.09
CA GLU A 323 22.00 -14.08 -2.02
C GLU A 323 22.18 -13.63 -3.49
N PHE A 324 22.51 -12.36 -3.73
CA PHE A 324 22.64 -11.75 -5.05
C PHE A 324 23.90 -10.85 -5.14
N PRO A 325 25.12 -11.39 -4.97
CA PRO A 325 26.34 -10.58 -4.85
C PRO A 325 26.58 -9.63 -6.04
N ARG A 326 26.36 -10.10 -7.28
CA ARG A 326 26.48 -9.25 -8.48
C ARG A 326 25.44 -8.13 -8.57
N LEU A 327 24.27 -8.33 -7.97
CA LEU A 327 23.25 -7.28 -7.89
C LEU A 327 23.66 -6.27 -6.80
N ALA A 328 24.19 -6.75 -5.67
CA ALA A 328 24.63 -5.91 -4.56
C ALA A 328 25.72 -4.90 -4.97
N GLU A 329 26.61 -5.27 -5.90
CA GLU A 329 27.61 -4.35 -6.50
C GLU A 329 26.98 -3.13 -7.18
N LYS A 330 25.70 -3.21 -7.58
CA LYS A 330 24.96 -2.16 -8.26
C LYS A 330 23.94 -1.45 -7.36
N MET A 331 23.99 -1.73 -6.05
CA MET A 331 23.03 -1.22 -5.08
C MET A 331 23.42 0.18 -4.61
N HIS A 332 22.55 1.16 -4.85
CA HIS A 332 22.66 2.49 -4.25
C HIS A 332 21.83 2.51 -2.98
N ARG A 333 22.47 2.68 -1.83
CA ARG A 333 21.79 2.66 -0.53
C ARG A 333 21.46 4.07 -0.06
N ARG A 334 20.24 4.27 0.44
CA ARG A 334 19.82 5.49 1.14
C ARG A 334 18.98 5.11 2.35
N THR A 335 19.18 5.83 3.45
CA THR A 335 18.46 5.61 4.70
C THR A 335 17.83 6.92 5.14
N ALA A 336 16.57 6.88 5.52
CA ALA A 336 15.83 8.07 5.90
C ALA A 336 14.87 7.80 7.07
N VAL A 337 14.36 8.86 7.67
CA VAL A 337 13.13 8.85 8.46
C VAL A 337 12.09 9.73 7.79
N LEU A 338 10.81 9.51 8.07
CA LEU A 338 9.74 10.34 7.53
C LEU A 338 8.98 11.03 8.66
N ASN A 339 8.89 12.37 8.60
CA ASN A 339 7.94 13.07 9.45
C ASN A 339 6.52 12.73 9.00
N TRP A 340 5.74 12.06 9.85
CA TRP A 340 4.38 11.66 9.48
C TRP A 340 3.50 12.89 9.24
N GLY A 341 3.55 13.92 10.06
CA GLY A 341 2.68 15.10 9.93
C GLY A 341 2.85 15.85 8.60
N SER A 342 4.09 16.03 8.15
CA SER A 342 4.40 16.79 6.93
C SER A 342 4.69 15.93 5.71
N ARG A 343 4.91 14.62 5.89
CA ARG A 343 5.45 13.70 4.87
C ARG A 343 6.86 14.08 4.38
N ASN A 344 7.58 14.89 5.16
CA ASN A 344 8.97 15.24 4.86
C ASN A 344 9.89 14.03 5.05
N LEU A 345 10.70 13.72 4.03
CA LEU A 345 11.68 12.65 4.06
C LEU A 345 13.06 13.23 4.46
N GLU A 346 13.60 12.76 5.58
CA GLU A 346 14.86 13.25 6.14
C GLU A 346 15.93 12.15 6.02
N PHE A 347 16.98 12.39 5.22
CA PHE A 347 18.07 11.44 5.06
C PHE A 347 18.96 11.41 6.31
N LEU A 348 19.42 10.20 6.66
CA LEU A 348 20.32 9.98 7.78
C LEU A 348 21.76 9.85 7.28
N ASP A 349 22.69 10.53 7.95
CA ASP A 349 24.12 10.46 7.63
C ASP A 349 24.71 9.06 7.88
N GLY A 350 25.75 8.72 7.11
CA GLY A 350 26.65 7.60 7.38
C GLY A 350 26.20 6.22 6.89
N VAL A 351 25.42 6.13 5.81
CA VAL A 351 24.93 4.85 5.25
C VAL A 351 24.96 4.84 3.73
#